data_AF-A0A8S2RJV1-F1
#
_entry.id   AF-A0A8S2RJV1-F1
#
_cell.length_a   1.000
_cell.length_b   1.000
_cell.length_c   1.000
_cell.angle_alpha   90.00
_cell.angle_beta   90.00
_cell.angle_gamma   90.00
#
_symmetry.space_group_name_H-M   'P 1'
#
loop_
_entity.id
_entity.type
_entity.pdbx_description
1 polymer ?
#
loop_
_entity_poly.entity_id
_entity_poly.type
_entity_poly.pdbx_seq_one_letter_code
_entity_poly.pdbx_strand_id
1 'polypeptide(L)'
;MPHEIQSKSQRTVVHPRTFSGLKDVLVEMLKNDQQLQTQVPAIVSSNNSDVSSSAKDIIDVMYQGVLKELGQRLGALEKQTVALEKKTEDLERYNRTWCLRFYGLKESQRENTTAKVIQFINTELQLKLSMDEIENSHRIRHENNKPTSQQNNDDKCHAVIVRFYSRSVRQSVLASLVKLKGKIWVLQSLRI
;
A
#
# COMPACT_ATOMS: atom_id res chain seq x y z
N MET A 1 -29.47 13.09 131.78
CA MET A 1 -28.34 12.14 131.82
C MET A 1 -28.81 10.83 131.19
N PRO A 2 -28.05 10.14 130.31
CA PRO A 2 -27.37 10.65 129.11
C PRO A 2 -27.39 9.64 127.91
N HIS A 3 -26.88 10.10 126.75
CA HIS A 3 -26.32 9.37 125.59
C HIS A 3 -27.22 8.35 124.81
N GLU A 4 -27.12 8.20 123.49
CA GLU A 4 -25.93 8.16 122.64
C GLU A 4 -26.30 8.36 121.15
N ILE A 5 -25.48 9.12 120.43
CA ILE A 5 -25.58 9.39 118.99
C ILE A 5 -24.91 8.23 118.24
N GLN A 6 -25.58 7.64 117.24
CA GLN A 6 -24.88 6.91 116.17
C GLN A 6 -25.41 7.27 114.79
N SER A 7 -24.57 7.97 114.05
CA SER A 7 -24.63 8.21 112.61
C SER A 7 -24.53 6.89 111.82
N LYS A 8 -25.40 6.67 110.84
CA LYS A 8 -25.12 5.72 109.75
C LYS A 8 -25.40 6.36 108.40
N SER A 9 -24.30 6.69 107.74
CA SER A 9 -24.16 7.00 106.31
C SER A 9 -24.82 5.91 105.46
N GLN A 10 -25.88 6.26 104.74
CA GLN A 10 -26.44 5.39 103.69
C GLN A 10 -25.79 5.76 102.35
N ARG A 11 -24.82 4.95 101.94
CA ARG A 11 -24.29 4.91 100.58
C ARG A 11 -25.40 4.55 99.60
N THR A 12 -25.60 5.40 98.59
CA THR A 12 -26.32 5.05 97.36
C THR A 12 -25.67 3.82 96.71
N VAL A 13 -26.44 2.73 96.67
CA VAL A 13 -26.06 1.50 95.94
C VAL A 13 -26.24 1.77 94.45
N VAL A 14 -25.13 2.05 93.75
CA VAL A 14 -25.11 2.06 92.29
C VAL A 14 -25.18 0.59 91.84
N HIS A 15 -26.30 0.20 91.21
CA HIS A 15 -26.42 -1.12 90.61
C HIS A 15 -25.43 -1.28 89.45
N PRO A 16 -24.68 -2.40 89.37
CA PRO A 16 -23.80 -2.67 88.24
C PRO A 16 -24.66 -2.85 86.99
N ARG A 17 -24.54 -1.92 86.03
CA ARG A 17 -25.14 -2.08 84.71
C ARG A 17 -24.56 -3.35 84.07
N THR A 18 -25.41 -4.28 83.73
CA THR A 18 -25.07 -5.60 83.18
C THR A 18 -24.29 -5.47 81.87
N PHE A 19 -23.07 -6.00 81.84
CA PHE A 19 -22.15 -6.04 80.69
C PHE A 19 -22.55 -7.04 79.58
N SER A 20 -23.69 -7.72 79.67
CA SER A 20 -24.04 -8.82 78.75
C SER A 20 -24.31 -8.36 77.32
N GLY A 21 -25.07 -7.27 77.13
CA GLY A 21 -25.41 -6.77 75.79
C GLY A 21 -24.20 -6.25 74.99
N LEU A 22 -23.13 -5.86 75.67
CA LEU A 22 -21.89 -5.38 75.02
C LEU A 22 -21.11 -6.55 74.38
N LYS A 23 -21.18 -7.75 75.00
CA LYS A 23 -20.55 -8.97 74.44
C LYS A 23 -21.26 -9.43 73.18
N ASP A 24 -22.59 -9.41 73.16
CA ASP A 24 -23.38 -9.87 72.01
C ASP A 24 -23.15 -8.97 70.80
N VAL A 25 -23.10 -7.65 71.00
CA VAL A 25 -22.75 -6.67 69.96
C VAL A 25 -21.34 -6.91 69.41
N LEU A 26 -20.36 -7.17 70.28
CA LEU A 26 -18.98 -7.44 69.86
C LEU A 26 -18.86 -8.73 69.04
N VAL A 27 -19.61 -9.78 69.41
CA VAL A 27 -19.68 -11.04 68.66
C VAL A 27 -20.33 -10.85 67.29
N GLU A 28 -21.39 -10.04 67.21
CA GLU A 28 -22.04 -9.70 65.94
C GLU A 28 -21.12 -8.87 65.03
N MET A 29 -20.41 -7.89 65.57
CA MET A 29 -19.41 -7.11 64.83
C MET A 29 -18.27 -8.01 64.30
N LEU A 30 -17.78 -8.96 65.09
CA LEU A 30 -16.76 -9.93 64.67
C LEU A 30 -17.25 -10.84 63.54
N LYS A 31 -18.50 -11.30 63.62
CA LYS A 31 -19.12 -12.09 62.55
C LYS A 31 -19.26 -11.28 61.26
N ASN A 32 -19.68 -10.03 61.36
CA ASN A 32 -19.81 -9.12 60.22
C ASN A 32 -18.43 -8.82 59.59
N ASP A 33 -17.40 -8.60 60.40
CA ASP A 33 -16.03 -8.37 59.90
C ASP A 33 -15.49 -9.61 59.19
N GLN A 34 -15.69 -10.82 59.76
CA GLN A 34 -15.32 -12.08 59.09
C GLN A 34 -16.09 -12.31 57.79
N GLN A 35 -17.37 -11.93 57.74
CA GLN A 35 -18.17 -11.98 56.51
C GLN A 35 -17.66 -10.98 55.47
N LEU A 36 -17.31 -9.75 55.89
CA LEU A 36 -16.74 -8.75 54.99
C LEU A 36 -15.37 -9.20 54.44
N GLN A 37 -14.52 -9.79 55.28
CA GLN A 37 -13.21 -10.31 54.86
C GLN A 37 -13.30 -11.48 53.87
N THR A 38 -14.38 -12.25 53.91
CA THR A 38 -14.60 -13.36 52.95
C THR A 38 -15.29 -12.89 51.68
N GLN A 39 -16.22 -11.94 51.76
CA GLN A 39 -16.98 -11.44 50.60
C GLN A 39 -16.18 -10.46 49.74
N VAL A 40 -15.39 -9.56 50.33
CA VAL A 40 -14.65 -8.54 49.58
C VAL A 40 -13.68 -9.15 48.55
N PRO A 41 -12.83 -10.14 48.89
CA PRO A 41 -11.94 -10.76 47.90
C PRO A 41 -12.69 -11.48 46.77
N ALA A 42 -13.83 -12.11 47.09
CA ALA A 42 -14.66 -12.79 46.10
C ALA A 42 -15.33 -11.81 45.12
N ILE A 43 -15.79 -10.66 45.62
CA ILE A 43 -16.33 -9.59 44.77
C ILE A 43 -15.23 -8.99 43.90
N VAL A 44 -14.05 -8.72 44.47
CA VAL A 44 -12.90 -8.18 43.72
C VAL A 44 -12.45 -9.16 42.63
N SER A 45 -12.38 -10.46 42.93
CA SER A 45 -11.98 -11.47 41.93
C SER A 45 -13.00 -11.60 40.80
N SER A 46 -14.31 -11.60 41.12
CA SER A 46 -15.39 -11.60 40.12
C SER A 46 -15.34 -10.34 39.24
N ASN A 47 -15.23 -9.16 39.85
CA ASN A 47 -15.16 -7.91 39.10
C ASN A 47 -13.93 -7.87 38.19
N ASN A 48 -12.78 -8.35 38.68
CA ASN A 48 -11.56 -8.41 37.87
C ASN A 48 -11.70 -9.38 36.69
N SER A 49 -12.38 -10.52 36.85
CA SER A 49 -12.64 -11.43 35.73
C SER A 49 -13.59 -10.81 34.70
N ASP A 50 -14.63 -10.11 35.16
CA ASP A 50 -15.64 -9.48 34.29
C ASP A 50 -15.04 -8.29 33.52
N VAL A 51 -14.21 -7.47 34.17
CA VAL A 51 -13.47 -6.40 33.52
C VAL A 51 -12.47 -6.97 32.50
N SER A 52 -11.80 -8.08 32.82
CA SER A 52 -10.84 -8.71 31.93
C SER A 52 -11.49 -9.34 30.70
N SER A 53 -12.67 -9.97 30.84
CA SER A 53 -13.42 -10.51 29.71
C SER A 53 -13.96 -9.38 28.83
N SER A 54 -14.57 -8.36 29.41
CA SER A 54 -15.08 -7.20 28.67
C SER A 54 -13.98 -6.45 27.92
N ALA A 55 -12.79 -6.29 28.53
CA ALA A 55 -11.65 -5.69 27.86
C ALA A 55 -11.18 -6.52 26.64
N LYS A 56 -11.17 -7.85 26.74
CA LYS A 56 -10.84 -8.73 25.61
C LYS A 56 -11.85 -8.61 24.48
N ASP A 57 -13.14 -8.56 24.79
CA ASP A 57 -14.19 -8.44 23.77
C ASP A 57 -14.11 -7.10 23.02
N ILE A 58 -13.88 -5.99 23.74
CA ILE A 58 -13.66 -4.67 23.13
C ILE A 58 -12.45 -4.71 22.20
N ILE A 59 -11.34 -5.28 22.67
CA ILE A 59 -10.11 -5.39 21.91
C ILE A 59 -10.32 -6.23 20.65
N ASP A 60 -11.00 -7.39 20.74
CA ASP A 60 -11.27 -8.23 19.57
C ASP A 60 -12.15 -7.51 18.56
N VAL A 61 -13.24 -6.86 19.00
CA VAL A 61 -14.10 -6.06 18.12
C VAL A 61 -13.32 -4.96 17.41
N MET A 62 -12.43 -4.26 18.12
CA MET A 62 -11.56 -3.24 17.53
C MET A 62 -10.58 -3.84 16.51
N TYR A 63 -9.91 -4.94 16.86
CA TYR A 63 -8.98 -5.62 15.95
C TYR A 63 -9.70 -6.13 14.69
N GLN A 64 -10.85 -6.77 14.83
CA GLN A 64 -11.64 -7.26 13.69
C GLN A 64 -12.09 -6.09 12.79
N GLY A 65 -12.50 -4.96 13.38
CA GLY A 65 -12.87 -3.76 12.64
C GLY A 65 -11.70 -3.23 11.80
N VAL A 66 -10.53 -3.08 12.42
CA VAL A 66 -9.31 -2.60 11.76
C VAL A 66 -8.85 -3.56 10.66
N LEU A 67 -8.83 -4.87 10.93
CA LEU A 67 -8.46 -5.89 9.94
C LEU A 67 -9.40 -5.89 8.73
N LYS A 68 -10.70 -5.73 8.97
CA LYS A 68 -11.70 -5.64 7.90
C LYS A 68 -11.47 -4.40 7.04
N GLU A 69 -11.27 -3.25 7.65
CA GLU A 69 -11.01 -2.00 6.92
C GLU A 69 -9.71 -2.08 6.11
N LEU A 70 -8.63 -2.59 6.71
CA LEU A 70 -7.35 -2.82 6.02
C LEU A 70 -7.52 -3.76 4.83
N GLY A 71 -8.21 -4.89 5.01
CA GLY A 71 -8.48 -5.84 3.94
C GLY A 71 -9.30 -5.22 2.79
N GLN A 72 -10.28 -4.39 3.11
CA GLN A 72 -11.06 -3.66 2.11
C GLN A 72 -10.21 -2.64 1.35
N ARG A 73 -9.36 -1.87 2.04
CA ARG A 73 -8.46 -0.88 1.41
C ARG A 73 -7.42 -1.56 0.53
N LEU A 74 -6.82 -2.66 0.98
CA LEU A 74 -5.88 -3.45 0.17
C LEU A 74 -6.56 -3.97 -1.09
N GLY A 75 -7.72 -4.61 -0.97
CA GLY A 75 -8.44 -5.11 -2.14
C GLY A 75 -8.90 -4.00 -3.10
N ALA A 76 -9.21 -2.80 -2.59
CA ALA A 76 -9.53 -1.65 -3.42
C ALA A 76 -8.28 -1.10 -4.16
N LEU A 77 -7.15 -1.00 -3.46
CA LEU A 77 -5.89 -0.55 -4.04
C LEU A 77 -5.37 -1.52 -5.11
N GLU A 78 -5.41 -2.83 -4.85
CA GLU A 78 -5.02 -3.86 -5.83
C GLU A 78 -5.85 -3.75 -7.12
N LYS A 79 -7.17 -3.58 -6.99
CA LYS A 79 -8.06 -3.37 -8.14
C LYS A 79 -7.70 -2.10 -8.90
N GLN A 80 -7.36 -1.02 -8.21
CA GLN A 80 -6.93 0.22 -8.84
C GLN A 80 -5.62 0.05 -9.59
N THR A 81 -4.63 -0.62 -8.99
CA THR A 81 -3.34 -0.91 -9.62
C THR A 81 -3.55 -1.69 -10.92
N VAL A 82 -4.29 -2.79 -10.88
CA VAL A 82 -4.57 -3.60 -12.08
C VAL A 82 -5.31 -2.79 -13.15
N ALA A 83 -6.29 -1.96 -12.76
CA ALA A 83 -7.02 -1.13 -13.70
C ALA A 83 -6.12 -0.05 -14.35
N LEU A 84 -5.22 0.54 -13.58
CA LEU A 84 -4.27 1.55 -14.07
C LEU A 84 -3.21 0.95 -14.96
N GLU A 85 -2.69 -0.23 -14.63
CA GLU A 85 -1.74 -0.98 -15.46
C GLU A 85 -2.36 -1.28 -16.83
N LYS A 86 -3.58 -1.83 -16.85
CA LYS A 86 -4.32 -2.10 -18.09
C LYS A 86 -4.54 -0.82 -18.91
N LYS A 87 -4.95 0.27 -18.26
CA LYS A 87 -5.14 1.56 -18.96
C LYS A 87 -3.84 2.09 -19.54
N THR A 88 -2.73 1.92 -18.82
CA THR A 88 -1.40 2.34 -19.27
C THR A 88 -0.97 1.52 -20.48
N GLU A 89 -1.12 0.19 -20.41
CA GLU A 89 -0.85 -0.70 -21.53
C GLU A 89 -1.69 -0.35 -22.77
N ASP A 90 -2.99 -0.08 -22.60
CA ASP A 90 -3.88 0.32 -23.68
C ASP A 90 -3.43 1.65 -24.33
N LEU A 91 -3.02 2.63 -23.51
CA LEU A 91 -2.49 3.91 -23.98
C LEU A 91 -1.15 3.75 -24.69
N GLU A 92 -0.25 2.92 -24.17
CA GLU A 92 1.02 2.62 -24.81
C GLU A 92 0.83 1.92 -26.15
N ARG A 93 -0.06 0.94 -26.20
CA ARG A 93 -0.44 0.23 -27.42
C ARG A 93 -0.99 1.21 -28.46
N TYR A 94 -1.88 2.10 -28.05
CA TYR A 94 -2.42 3.15 -28.90
C TYR A 94 -1.31 4.08 -29.42
N ASN A 95 -0.38 4.46 -28.56
CA ASN A 95 0.75 5.30 -28.91
C ASN A 95 1.71 4.61 -29.92
N ARG A 96 2.07 3.35 -29.66
CA ARG A 96 2.95 2.53 -30.53
C ARG A 96 2.37 2.26 -31.91
N THR A 97 1.04 2.36 -32.06
CA THR A 97 0.35 2.17 -33.35
C THR A 97 0.85 3.12 -34.44
N TRP A 98 1.33 4.31 -34.07
CA TRP A 98 1.84 5.33 -35.00
C TRP A 98 3.34 5.21 -35.27
N CYS A 99 4.01 4.26 -34.63
CA CYS A 99 5.46 4.16 -34.64
C CYS A 99 5.93 2.95 -35.46
N LEU A 100 7.09 3.09 -36.09
CA LEU A 100 7.85 2.01 -36.70
C LEU A 100 9.30 2.05 -36.22
N ARG A 101 9.93 0.88 -36.17
CA ARG A 101 11.33 0.74 -35.78
C ARG A 101 12.16 0.30 -36.99
N PHE A 102 13.18 1.09 -37.31
CA PHE A 102 14.12 0.88 -38.42
C PHE A 102 15.46 0.37 -37.88
N TYR A 103 15.91 -0.79 -38.36
CA TYR A 103 17.20 -1.39 -38.02
C TYR A 103 18.17 -1.30 -39.19
N GLY A 104 19.48 -1.25 -38.93
CA GLY A 104 20.53 -1.24 -39.96
C GLY A 104 20.94 0.14 -40.49
N LEU A 105 20.31 1.23 -40.02
CA LEU A 105 20.66 2.60 -40.45
C LEU A 105 22.02 2.97 -39.87
N LYS A 106 23.05 3.12 -40.71
CA LYS A 106 24.40 3.52 -40.28
C LYS A 106 24.34 4.80 -39.43
N GLU A 107 25.00 4.77 -38.28
CA GLU A 107 25.10 5.92 -37.39
C GLU A 107 26.10 6.95 -37.93
N SER A 108 25.87 8.22 -37.64
CA SER A 108 26.81 9.28 -37.98
C SER A 108 26.79 10.34 -36.89
N GLN A 109 27.92 11.03 -36.72
CA GLN A 109 28.01 12.11 -35.75
C GLN A 109 27.04 13.24 -36.13
N ARG A 110 26.26 13.72 -35.14
CA ARG A 110 25.21 14.76 -35.33
C ARG A 110 24.21 14.41 -36.45
N GLU A 111 23.84 13.14 -36.57
CA GLU A 111 22.89 12.71 -37.60
C GLU A 111 21.50 13.35 -37.42
N ASN A 112 20.88 13.68 -38.56
CA ASN A 112 19.45 13.94 -38.63
C ASN A 112 18.75 12.62 -38.96
N THR A 113 18.18 11.96 -37.95
CA THR A 113 17.50 10.67 -38.08
C THR A 113 16.30 10.75 -39.02
N THR A 114 15.56 11.86 -39.01
CA THR A 114 14.38 12.06 -39.85
C THR A 114 14.77 12.09 -41.32
N ALA A 115 15.78 12.88 -41.67
CA ALA A 115 16.29 12.97 -43.04
C ALA A 115 16.81 11.61 -43.55
N LYS A 116 17.53 10.86 -42.71
CA LYS A 116 18.03 9.51 -43.06
C LYS A 116 16.89 8.53 -43.32
N VAL A 117 15.85 8.53 -42.48
CA VAL A 117 14.71 7.64 -42.67
C VAL A 117 13.94 8.00 -43.93
N ILE A 118 13.72 9.29 -44.20
CA ILE A 118 13.06 9.74 -45.43
C ILE A 118 13.85 9.33 -46.65
N GLN A 119 15.17 9.54 -46.63
CA GLN A 119 16.04 9.11 -47.71
C GLN A 119 15.89 7.61 -47.94
N PHE A 120 15.98 6.79 -46.89
CA PHE A 120 15.79 5.35 -46.96
C PHE A 120 14.42 4.96 -47.53
N ILE A 121 13.33 5.55 -47.04
CA ILE A 121 11.97 5.27 -47.52
C ILE A 121 11.83 5.64 -49.00
N ASN A 122 12.37 6.79 -49.41
CA ASN A 122 12.23 7.28 -50.77
C ASN A 122 13.09 6.50 -51.76
N THR A 123 14.29 6.06 -51.37
CA THR A 123 15.19 5.30 -52.25
C THR A 123 14.86 3.81 -52.25
N GLU A 124 14.71 3.20 -51.08
CA GLU A 124 14.60 1.74 -50.94
C GLU A 124 13.16 1.25 -51.05
N LEU A 125 12.18 2.01 -50.56
CA LEU A 125 10.76 1.66 -50.64
C LEU A 125 10.06 2.32 -51.83
N GLN A 126 10.73 3.27 -52.50
CA GLN A 126 10.20 4.03 -53.64
C GLN A 126 8.87 4.72 -53.30
N LEU A 127 8.76 5.24 -52.08
CA LEU A 127 7.66 6.08 -51.66
C LEU A 127 8.07 7.56 -51.79
N LYS A 128 7.10 8.47 -51.82
CA LYS A 128 7.36 9.91 -51.75
C LYS A 128 6.92 10.42 -50.39
N LEU A 129 7.83 10.36 -49.43
CA LEU A 129 7.62 10.87 -48.07
C LEU A 129 8.33 12.22 -47.90
N SER A 130 7.64 13.19 -47.31
CA SER A 130 8.20 14.49 -46.93
C SER A 130 8.54 14.53 -45.42
N MET A 131 9.22 15.59 -44.99
CA MET A 131 9.51 15.82 -43.56
C MET A 131 8.25 15.98 -42.72
N ASP A 132 7.20 16.57 -43.29
CA ASP A 132 5.96 16.89 -42.58
C ASP A 132 5.09 15.67 -42.26
N GLU A 133 5.45 14.50 -42.77
CA GLU A 133 4.79 13.22 -42.48
C GLU A 133 5.34 12.54 -41.21
N ILE A 134 6.48 13.01 -40.70
CA ILE A 134 7.14 12.48 -39.50
C ILE A 134 7.00 13.48 -38.36
N GLU A 135 6.39 13.02 -37.27
CA GLU A 135 6.25 13.80 -36.04
C GLU A 135 7.56 13.86 -35.26
N ASN A 136 8.19 12.70 -35.07
CA ASN A 136 9.43 12.60 -34.32
C ASN A 136 10.22 11.36 -34.76
N SER A 137 11.55 11.46 -34.74
CA SER A 137 12.42 10.31 -34.88
C SER A 137 13.62 10.41 -33.95
N HIS A 138 14.04 9.28 -33.39
CA HIS A 138 15.24 9.21 -32.56
C HIS A 138 15.82 7.79 -32.52
N ARG A 139 17.11 7.69 -32.19
CA ARG A 139 17.77 6.40 -31.92
C ARG A 139 17.33 5.87 -30.56
N ILE A 140 17.10 4.56 -30.50
CA ILE A 140 16.91 3.84 -29.26
C ILE A 140 18.27 3.43 -28.73
N ARG A 141 18.73 4.09 -27.67
CA ARG A 141 19.88 3.63 -26.91
C ARG A 141 19.41 2.60 -25.90
N HIS A 142 20.06 1.45 -25.86
CA HIS A 142 19.98 0.60 -24.68
C HIS A 142 20.97 1.14 -23.65
N GLU A 143 20.57 1.26 -22.38
CA GLU A 143 21.42 1.77 -21.29
C GLU A 143 22.76 1.02 -21.16
N ASN A 144 22.82 -0.22 -21.64
CA ASN A 144 24.04 -1.05 -21.63
C ASN A 144 24.90 -0.92 -22.90
N ASN A 145 24.41 -0.25 -23.95
CA ASN A 145 25.20 0.03 -25.15
C ASN A 145 25.85 1.42 -24.98
N LYS A 146 27.12 1.42 -24.55
CA LYS A 146 27.95 2.62 -24.68
C LYS A 146 27.92 3.08 -26.13
N PRO A 147 27.99 4.40 -26.41
CA PRO A 147 28.15 4.89 -27.76
C PRO A 147 29.38 4.20 -28.34
N THR A 148 29.17 3.38 -29.37
CA THR A 148 30.23 2.68 -30.06
C THR A 148 30.95 3.67 -30.97
N SER A 149 31.56 4.70 -30.38
CA SER A 149 32.35 5.68 -31.13
C SER A 149 33.63 5.07 -31.72
N GLN A 150 33.97 3.82 -31.37
CA GLN A 150 35.24 3.16 -31.73
C GLN A 150 35.17 1.61 -31.76
N GLN A 151 34.10 0.96 -32.23
CA GLN A 151 34.25 -0.45 -32.66
C GLN A 151 34.19 -0.53 -34.17
N ASN A 152 35.26 -1.08 -34.74
CA ASN A 152 35.42 -1.50 -36.13
C ASN A 152 34.47 -2.66 -36.52
N ASN A 153 33.31 -2.77 -35.87
CA ASN A 153 32.28 -3.76 -36.17
C ASN A 153 31.11 -3.02 -36.80
N ASP A 154 31.02 -3.08 -38.12
CA ASP A 154 29.89 -2.61 -38.95
C ASP A 154 28.51 -3.20 -38.54
N ASP A 155 28.46 -4.08 -37.53
CA ASP A 155 27.34 -4.97 -37.26
C ASP A 155 26.31 -4.50 -36.21
N LYS A 156 26.53 -3.37 -35.50
CA LYS A 156 25.57 -2.98 -34.43
C LYS A 156 25.23 -1.50 -34.39
N CYS A 157 24.46 -1.05 -35.38
CA CYS A 157 23.79 0.25 -35.35
C CYS A 157 22.50 0.18 -34.49
N HIS A 158 22.26 1.19 -33.66
CA HIS A 158 21.02 1.33 -32.88
C HIS A 158 19.81 1.49 -33.80
N ALA A 159 18.67 0.95 -33.39
CA ALA A 159 17.45 1.15 -34.15
C ALA A 159 16.96 2.61 -34.04
N VAL A 160 16.32 3.12 -35.09
CA VAL A 160 15.58 4.39 -35.08
C VAL A 160 14.10 4.09 -34.86
N ILE A 161 13.48 4.69 -33.85
CA ILE A 161 12.01 4.78 -33.79
C ILE A 161 11.59 6.03 -34.54
N VAL A 162 10.58 5.88 -35.39
CA VAL A 162 9.91 6.97 -36.08
C VAL A 162 8.44 6.94 -35.78
N ARG A 163 7.89 8.09 -35.41
CA ARG A 163 6.47 8.33 -35.24
C ARG A 163 5.94 9.12 -36.44
N PHE A 164 4.91 8.59 -37.08
CA PHE A 164 4.24 9.23 -38.21
C PHE A 164 3.02 10.02 -37.73
N TYR A 165 2.72 11.14 -38.37
CA TYR A 165 1.48 11.87 -38.12
C TYR A 165 0.24 11.13 -38.62
N SER A 166 0.39 10.33 -39.69
CA SER A 166 -0.70 9.62 -40.34
C SER A 166 -0.52 8.10 -40.29
N ARG A 167 -1.55 7.40 -39.81
CA ARG A 167 -1.62 5.93 -39.80
C ARG A 167 -1.62 5.38 -41.23
N SER A 168 -2.21 6.12 -42.17
CA SER A 168 -2.23 5.75 -43.59
C SER A 168 -0.81 5.70 -44.14
N VAL A 169 0.01 6.71 -43.83
CA VAL A 169 1.40 6.76 -44.27
C VAL A 169 2.23 5.66 -43.64
N ARG A 170 2.08 5.42 -42.33
CA ARG A 170 2.68 4.26 -41.65
C ARG A 170 2.33 2.95 -42.37
N GLN A 171 1.06 2.76 -42.73
CA GLN A 171 0.59 1.55 -43.38
C GLN A 171 1.16 1.39 -44.80
N SER A 172 1.27 2.48 -45.57
CA SER A 172 1.93 2.48 -46.89
C SER A 172 3.41 2.10 -46.80
N VAL A 173 4.12 2.58 -45.79
CA VAL A 173 5.51 2.20 -45.49
C VAL A 173 5.59 0.71 -45.15
N LEU A 174 4.72 0.21 -44.27
CA LEU A 174 4.65 -1.21 -43.92
C LEU A 174 4.33 -2.11 -45.12
N ALA A 175 3.38 -1.73 -45.96
CA ALA A 175 3.02 -2.50 -47.15
C ALA A 175 4.17 -2.57 -48.16
N SER A 176 4.97 -1.50 -48.25
CA SER A 176 6.12 -1.43 -49.16
C SER A 176 7.32 -2.24 -48.70
N LEU A 177 7.30 -2.81 -47.49
CA LEU A 177 8.39 -3.66 -46.96
C LEU A 177 8.65 -4.90 -47.79
N VAL A 178 7.66 -5.39 -48.54
CA VAL A 178 7.83 -6.52 -49.46
C VAL A 178 8.93 -6.24 -50.50
N LYS A 179 9.22 -4.98 -50.79
CA LYS A 179 10.29 -4.55 -51.70
C LYS A 179 11.70 -4.71 -51.12
N LEU A 180 11.84 -4.85 -49.80
CA LEU A 180 13.14 -4.97 -49.12
C LEU A 180 13.69 -6.41 -49.04
N LYS A 181 13.04 -7.39 -49.71
CA LYS A 181 13.45 -8.80 -49.65
C LYS A 181 14.95 -8.97 -49.92
N GLY A 182 15.67 -9.49 -48.93
CA GLY A 182 17.11 -9.78 -49.00
C GLY A 182 18.03 -8.72 -48.38
N LYS A 183 17.51 -7.59 -47.89
CA LYS A 183 18.32 -6.58 -47.19
C LYS A 183 18.20 -6.71 -45.66
N ILE A 184 19.26 -6.33 -44.94
CA ILE A 184 19.40 -6.46 -43.46
C ILE A 184 18.42 -5.57 -42.67
N TRP A 185 17.68 -4.70 -43.36
CA TRP A 185 16.72 -3.78 -42.76
C TRP A 185 15.50 -4.53 -42.21
N VAL A 186 15.50 -4.79 -40.91
CA VAL A 186 14.30 -5.22 -40.22
C VAL A 186 13.44 -3.98 -39.97
N LEU A 187 12.20 -3.98 -40.45
CA LEU A 187 11.20 -3.03 -39.98
C LEU A 187 10.22 -3.78 -39.10
N GLN A 188 10.13 -3.39 -37.83
CA GLN A 188 9.22 -4.03 -36.90
C GLN A 188 8.14 -3.03 -36.48
N SER A 189 6.87 -3.42 -36.65
CA SER A 189 5.81 -2.75 -35.89
C SER A 189 6.09 -3.01 -34.42
N LEU A 190 6.17 -1.96 -33.61
CA LEU A 190 6.25 -2.12 -32.16
C LEU A 190 5.06 -3.00 -31.75
N ARG A 191 5.34 -4.19 -31.21
CA ARG A 191 4.29 -5.16 -30.89
C ARG A 191 3.30 -4.49 -29.93
N ILE A 192 2.04 -4.61 -30.34
CA ILE A 192 0.83 -4.48 -29.53
C ILE A 192 0.88 -5.54 -28.45
#